data_AF-A0A938U3K8-F1
#
_entry.id   AF-A0A938U3K8-F1
#
_cell.length_a   1.000
_cell.length_b   1.000
_cell.length_c   1.000
_cell.angle_alpha   90.00
_cell.angle_beta   90.00
_cell.angle_gamma   90.00
#
_symmetry.space_group_name_H-M   'P 1'
#
loop_
_entity.id
_entity.type
_entity.pdbx_description
1 polymer ?
#
loop_
_entity_poly.entity_id
_entity_poly.type
_entity_poly.pdbx_seq_one_letter_code
_entity_poly.pdbx_strand_id
1 'polypeptide(L)'
;MTTADTPPARSATVAVVDDHGNVRDGALGTADRLRLPGFVNAHSHAFQRALRGRVERRSATNPNDDFWAWREAMYADANAISPVDMEALATWAYLDMVRAGFVAVGEFHYVHADADGDRLVMSRALARAARAVGMHLVLLTTAYARAGFGRPAHDGQRRFVFATIDDFLRHADGSRALAGDGVGVGVALHSVRACPADWIHAVAAWARTERLPLHVHACEQRRELDECAAEHGCSPIALLERCGALGPSTTLIHA
;
A
#
# COMPACT_ATOMS: atom_id res chain seq x y z
N MET A 1 37.46 25.67 45.28
CA MET A 1 37.02 24.38 44.71
C MET A 1 35.51 24.37 44.74
N THR A 2 34.87 24.83 43.67
CA THR A 2 33.41 24.82 43.51
C THR A 2 33.01 23.46 42.95
N THR A 3 32.24 22.70 43.72
CA THR A 3 31.61 21.46 43.30
C THR A 3 30.65 21.77 42.15
N ALA A 4 30.91 21.18 40.98
CA ALA A 4 29.98 21.29 39.85
C ALA A 4 28.69 20.53 40.20
N ASP A 5 27.59 21.27 40.32
CA ASP A 5 26.24 20.69 40.44
C ASP A 5 25.97 19.84 39.19
N THR A 6 25.79 18.54 39.40
CA THR A 6 25.33 17.65 38.34
C THR A 6 23.85 17.98 38.09
N PRO A 7 23.44 18.36 36.87
CA PRO A 7 22.04 18.69 36.61
C PRO A 7 21.16 17.47 36.92
N PRO A 8 19.96 17.67 37.49
CA PRO A 8 19.07 16.57 37.83
C PRO A 8 18.73 15.75 36.58
N ALA A 9 18.77 14.43 36.71
CA ALA A 9 18.37 13.51 35.65
C ALA A 9 16.96 13.87 35.18
N ARG A 10 16.84 14.25 33.91
CA ARG A 10 15.54 14.58 33.30
C ARG A 10 14.78 13.28 33.06
N SER A 11 13.90 12.92 34.00
CA SER A 11 12.95 11.82 33.82
C SER A 11 11.79 12.28 32.94
N ALA A 12 11.47 11.50 31.92
CA ALA A 12 10.22 11.63 31.18
C ALA A 12 9.39 10.36 31.39
N THR A 13 8.09 10.55 31.62
CA THR A 13 7.12 9.45 31.70
C THR A 13 6.62 9.16 30.30
N VAL A 14 6.70 7.90 29.86
CA VAL A 14 6.04 7.46 28.62
C VAL A 14 4.81 6.66 29.01
N ALA A 15 3.67 7.01 28.44
CA ALA A 15 2.46 6.21 28.47
C ALA A 15 2.72 4.91 27.69
N VAL A 16 2.77 3.78 28.39
CA VAL A 16 2.70 2.45 27.78
C VAL A 16 1.24 2.14 27.53
N VAL A 17 0.90 1.84 26.28
CA VAL A 17 -0.44 1.39 25.89
C VAL A 17 -0.36 -0.11 25.64
N ASP A 18 -1.13 -0.91 26.38
CA ASP A 18 -1.22 -2.35 26.16
C ASP A 18 -2.09 -2.69 24.93
N ASP A 19 -2.13 -3.98 24.55
CA ASP A 19 -2.94 -4.49 23.43
C ASP A 19 -4.46 -4.29 23.62
N HIS A 20 -4.89 -3.74 24.76
CA HIS A 20 -6.27 -3.42 25.10
C HIS A 20 -6.50 -1.90 25.24
N GLY A 21 -5.50 -1.08 24.95
CA GLY A 21 -5.60 0.38 24.99
C GLY A 21 -5.41 1.00 26.38
N ASN A 22 -5.01 0.24 27.40
CA ASN A 22 -4.81 0.78 28.75
C ASN A 22 -3.48 1.52 28.83
N VAL A 23 -3.53 2.76 29.34
CA VAL A 23 -2.36 3.61 29.55
C VAL A 23 -1.77 3.37 30.94
N ARG A 24 -0.46 3.11 31.02
CA ARG A 24 0.31 3.04 32.26
C ARG A 24 1.59 3.85 32.18
N ASP A 25 2.04 4.37 33.31
CA ASP A 25 3.31 5.09 33.39
C ASP A 25 4.50 4.12 33.28
N GLY A 26 5.31 4.30 32.24
CA GLY A 26 6.61 3.64 32.06
C GLY A 26 7.76 4.60 32.34
N ALA A 27 8.78 4.13 33.07
CA ALA A 27 10.04 4.84 33.26
C ALA A 27 11.06 4.39 32.20
N LEU A 28 11.67 5.35 31.50
CA LEU A 28 12.78 5.09 30.59
C LEU A 28 14.03 5.83 31.10
N GLY A 29 15.17 5.16 31.15
CA GLY A 29 16.46 5.84 31.30
C GLY A 29 16.74 6.68 30.06
N THR A 30 16.82 8.00 30.22
CA THR A 30 16.84 9.01 29.16
C THR A 30 18.10 9.86 29.18
N ALA A 31 19.27 9.26 29.42
CA ALA A 31 20.51 10.00 29.19
C ALA A 31 20.65 10.27 27.67
N ASP A 32 20.17 11.46 27.28
CA ASP A 32 20.37 12.18 26.01
C ASP A 32 19.50 11.83 24.79
N ARG A 33 18.40 11.05 24.94
CA ARG A 33 17.51 10.73 23.78
C ARG A 33 16.01 10.75 24.12
N LEU A 34 15.23 11.43 23.27
CA LEU A 34 13.77 11.33 23.23
C LEU A 34 13.37 10.04 22.51
N ARG A 35 12.49 9.24 23.11
CA ARG A 35 11.90 8.04 22.48
C ARG A 35 10.48 8.36 22.03
N LEU A 36 10.15 7.99 20.79
CA LEU A 36 8.83 8.14 20.19
C LEU A 36 8.37 6.78 19.64
N PRO A 37 7.06 6.50 19.58
CA PRO A 37 6.54 5.41 18.77
C PRO A 37 7.02 5.55 17.32
N GLY A 38 7.35 4.41 16.69
CA GLY A 38 7.72 4.40 15.28
C GLY A 38 6.55 4.82 14.40
N PHE A 39 6.86 5.46 13.27
CA PHE A 39 5.83 5.89 12.33
C PHE A 39 5.30 4.71 11.51
N VAL A 40 4.05 4.82 11.06
CA VAL A 40 3.44 3.87 10.12
C VAL A 40 3.31 4.56 8.77
N ASN A 41 3.88 3.95 7.73
CA ASN A 41 3.63 4.37 6.36
C ASN A 41 2.42 3.60 5.83
N ALA A 42 1.24 4.21 5.82
CA ALA A 42 0.01 3.52 5.48
C ALA A 42 -0.11 3.12 3.98
N HIS A 43 0.78 3.62 3.12
CA HIS A 43 0.67 3.39 1.68
C HIS A 43 2.01 3.42 0.94
N SER A 44 2.30 2.36 0.19
CA SER A 44 3.51 2.21 -0.60
C SER A 44 3.25 1.42 -1.89
N HIS A 45 4.04 1.74 -2.91
CA HIS A 45 4.25 0.92 -4.11
C HIS A 45 5.77 0.76 -4.30
N ALA A 46 6.37 -0.27 -3.71
CA ALA A 46 7.82 -0.42 -3.59
C ALA A 46 8.55 -0.35 -4.94
N PHE A 47 8.02 -0.99 -5.98
CA PHE A 47 8.66 -1.02 -7.29
C PHE A 47 8.77 0.38 -7.93
N GLN A 48 7.87 1.31 -7.60
CA GLN A 48 7.91 2.68 -8.11
C GLN A 48 9.13 3.44 -7.60
N ARG A 49 9.88 2.89 -6.62
CA ARG A 49 11.20 3.38 -6.26
C ARG A 49 12.13 3.48 -7.48
N ALA A 50 11.98 2.59 -8.46
CA ALA A 50 12.73 2.64 -9.72
C ALA A 50 12.45 3.89 -10.56
N LEU A 51 11.28 4.53 -10.41
CA LEU A 51 10.88 5.72 -11.15
C LEU A 51 11.42 7.01 -10.53
N ARG A 52 11.78 6.99 -9.24
CA ARG A 52 12.12 8.20 -8.47
C ARG A 52 13.25 8.98 -9.15
N GLY A 53 12.94 10.21 -9.59
CA GLY A 53 13.91 11.09 -10.26
C GLY A 53 14.10 10.84 -11.77
N ARG A 54 13.53 9.77 -12.34
CA ARG A 54 13.59 9.46 -13.80
C ARG A 54 12.44 10.09 -14.59
N VAL A 55 11.33 10.35 -13.93
CA VAL A 55 10.06 10.82 -14.52
C VAL A 55 9.83 12.32 -14.36
N GLU A 56 10.83 13.06 -13.87
CA GLU A 56 10.76 14.52 -13.66
C GLU A 56 11.14 15.32 -14.92
N ARG A 57 11.27 14.64 -16.07
CA ARG A 57 11.70 15.24 -17.34
C ARG A 57 10.51 15.29 -18.28
N ARG A 58 10.14 16.50 -18.69
CA ARG A 58 9.15 16.69 -19.75
C ARG A 58 9.59 15.92 -20.99
N SER A 59 8.69 15.11 -21.53
CA SER A 59 8.91 14.46 -22.81
C SER A 59 9.24 15.48 -23.89
N ALA A 60 10.28 15.23 -24.67
CA ALA A 60 10.62 16.05 -25.84
C ALA A 60 9.52 16.01 -26.91
N THR A 61 8.67 14.98 -26.90
CA THR A 61 7.60 14.75 -27.88
C THR A 61 6.20 15.00 -27.32
N ASN A 62 6.04 15.15 -26.00
CA ASN A 62 4.78 15.52 -25.37
C ASN A 62 4.97 16.73 -24.42
N PRO A 63 4.70 17.96 -24.89
CA PRO A 63 4.84 19.17 -24.06
C PRO A 63 3.78 19.30 -22.95
N ASN A 64 2.71 18.49 -23.00
CA ASN A 64 1.64 18.40 -21.98
C ASN A 64 1.80 17.13 -21.14
N ASP A 65 2.99 16.95 -20.56
CA ASP A 65 3.29 15.85 -19.65
C ASP A 65 2.38 15.93 -18.40
N ASP A 66 1.72 14.81 -18.08
CA ASP A 66 0.75 14.72 -16.99
C ASP A 66 0.82 13.36 -16.30
N PHE A 67 -0.07 13.12 -15.33
CA PHE A 67 -0.17 11.84 -14.62
C PHE A 67 -0.25 10.62 -15.56
N TRP A 68 -0.88 10.76 -16.72
CA TRP A 68 -1.11 9.64 -17.64
C TRP A 68 0.16 9.28 -18.41
N ALA A 69 0.98 10.25 -18.76
CA ALA A 69 2.29 10.01 -19.37
C ALA A 69 3.27 9.36 -18.37
N TRP A 70 3.30 9.81 -17.11
CA TRP A 70 4.01 9.13 -16.02
C TRP A 70 3.57 7.65 -15.89
N ARG A 71 2.27 7.40 -16.02
CA ARG A 71 1.69 6.06 -15.88
C ARG A 71 2.17 5.09 -16.96
N GLU A 72 2.48 5.56 -18.16
CA GLU A 72 3.07 4.71 -19.20
C GLU A 72 4.47 4.24 -18.83
N ALA A 73 5.32 5.13 -18.31
CA ALA A 73 6.64 4.75 -17.78
C ALA A 73 6.53 3.77 -16.61
N MET A 74 5.55 3.97 -15.72
CA MET A 74 5.25 3.04 -14.63
C MET A 74 4.83 1.66 -15.15
N TYR A 75 3.99 1.58 -16.19
CA TYR A 75 3.64 0.30 -16.81
C TYR A 75 4.83 -0.40 -17.44
N ALA A 76 5.76 0.33 -18.06
CA ALA A 76 6.97 -0.25 -18.62
C ALA A 76 7.83 -0.90 -17.51
N ASP A 77 8.13 -0.16 -16.44
CA ASP A 77 8.93 -0.67 -15.31
C ASP A 77 8.21 -1.86 -14.61
N ALA A 78 6.90 -1.76 -14.37
CA ALA A 78 6.12 -2.84 -13.75
C ALA A 78 6.10 -4.14 -14.58
N ASN A 79 6.19 -4.04 -15.90
CA ASN A 79 6.22 -5.17 -16.81
C ASN A 79 7.61 -5.76 -17.02
N ALA A 80 8.68 -5.02 -16.71
CA ALA A 80 10.06 -5.45 -16.85
C ALA A 80 10.66 -6.01 -15.54
N ILE A 81 10.13 -5.60 -14.38
CA ILE A 81 10.70 -5.97 -13.08
C ILE A 81 10.65 -7.49 -12.84
N SER A 82 11.79 -8.11 -12.54
CA SER A 82 11.85 -9.51 -12.11
C SER A 82 11.57 -9.63 -10.60
N PRO A 83 11.30 -10.84 -10.07
CA PRO A 83 11.16 -11.04 -8.62
C PRO A 83 12.41 -10.64 -7.83
N VAL A 84 13.60 -10.79 -8.41
CA VAL A 84 14.86 -10.36 -7.80
C VAL A 84 14.92 -8.83 -7.74
N ASP A 85 14.54 -8.16 -8.82
CA ASP A 85 14.48 -6.69 -8.85
C ASP A 85 13.44 -6.15 -7.86
N MET A 86 12.28 -6.80 -7.75
CA MET A 86 11.24 -6.46 -6.78
C MET A 86 11.78 -6.52 -5.36
N GLU A 87 12.46 -7.62 -4.99
CA GLU A 87 13.06 -7.76 -3.66
C GLU A 87 14.13 -6.71 -3.40
N ALA A 88 15.01 -6.44 -4.37
CA ALA A 88 16.06 -5.44 -4.23
C ALA A 88 15.50 -4.01 -4.07
N LEU A 89 14.55 -3.61 -4.92
CA LEU A 89 13.92 -2.30 -4.86
C LEU A 89 13.10 -2.11 -3.58
N ALA A 90 12.37 -3.14 -3.16
CA ALA A 90 11.62 -3.11 -1.90
C ALA A 90 12.55 -3.06 -0.69
N THR A 91 13.63 -3.83 -0.68
CA THR A 91 14.64 -3.79 0.39
C THR A 91 15.22 -2.39 0.53
N TRP A 92 15.53 -1.73 -0.59
CA TRP A 92 16.01 -0.35 -0.57
C TRP A 92 14.94 0.62 -0.07
N ALA A 93 13.71 0.54 -0.59
CA ALA A 93 12.62 1.40 -0.17
C ALA A 93 12.33 1.27 1.34
N TYR A 94 12.28 0.03 1.84
CA TYR A 94 12.02 -0.24 3.25
C TYR A 94 13.18 0.14 4.16
N LEU A 95 14.43 -0.03 3.72
CA LEU A 95 15.60 0.45 4.47
C LEU A 95 15.57 1.99 4.62
N ASP A 96 15.22 2.72 3.57
CA ASP A 96 15.06 4.17 3.64
C ASP A 96 13.95 4.57 4.62
N MET A 97 12.84 3.83 4.64
CA MET A 97 11.74 4.04 5.59
C MET A 97 12.18 3.79 7.03
N VAL A 98 12.89 2.68 7.31
CA VAL A 98 13.44 2.39 8.65
C VAL A 98 14.38 3.49 9.11
N ARG A 99 15.28 3.97 8.24
CA ARG A 99 16.19 5.08 8.54
C ARG A 99 15.47 6.40 8.82
N ALA A 100 14.27 6.58 8.26
CA ALA A 100 13.41 7.73 8.49
C ALA A 100 12.48 7.56 9.72
N GLY A 101 12.55 6.44 10.45
CA GLY A 101 11.78 6.19 11.66
C GLY A 101 10.43 5.49 11.43
N PHE A 102 10.15 4.98 10.23
CA PHE A 102 9.00 4.12 9.98
C PHE A 102 9.29 2.69 10.42
N VAL A 103 8.34 2.07 11.10
CA VAL A 103 8.44 0.68 11.60
C VAL A 103 7.46 -0.26 10.93
N ALA A 104 6.45 0.28 10.24
CA ALA A 104 5.50 -0.50 9.47
C ALA A 104 5.15 0.16 8.14
N VAL A 105 4.84 -0.66 7.13
CA VAL A 105 4.40 -0.21 5.81
C VAL A 105 3.18 -1.00 5.32
N GLY A 106 2.15 -0.28 4.85
CA GLY A 106 1.06 -0.83 4.05
C GLY A 106 1.46 -0.87 2.59
N GLU A 107 1.90 -2.03 2.11
CA GLU A 107 2.33 -2.22 0.73
C GLU A 107 1.14 -2.54 -0.17
N PHE A 108 0.70 -1.54 -0.93
CA PHE A 108 -0.41 -1.63 -1.86
C PHE A 108 0.06 -2.32 -3.15
N HIS A 109 -0.08 -3.65 -3.15
CA HIS A 109 0.59 -4.53 -4.09
C HIS A 109 -0.33 -4.98 -5.23
N TYR A 110 -0.05 -4.48 -6.44
CA TYR A 110 -0.78 -4.84 -7.65
C TYR A 110 0.07 -5.50 -8.74
N VAL A 111 1.37 -5.74 -8.53
CA VAL A 111 2.24 -6.42 -9.51
C VAL A 111 2.42 -7.87 -9.10
N HIS A 112 1.49 -8.76 -9.49
CA HIS A 112 1.38 -10.10 -8.89
C HIS A 112 2.25 -11.15 -9.59
N ALA A 113 2.01 -11.32 -10.89
CA ALA A 113 2.54 -12.46 -11.66
C ALA A 113 3.94 -12.19 -12.23
N ASP A 114 4.74 -13.22 -12.40
CA ASP A 114 5.90 -13.23 -13.31
C ASP A 114 5.60 -14.02 -14.61
N ALA A 115 6.55 -14.02 -15.55
CA ALA A 115 6.46 -14.74 -16.83
C ALA A 115 6.11 -16.24 -16.64
N ASP A 116 6.52 -16.83 -15.52
CA ASP A 116 6.31 -18.25 -15.20
C ASP A 116 4.91 -18.58 -14.63
N GLY A 117 4.04 -17.59 -14.47
CA GLY A 117 2.64 -17.79 -14.07
C GLY A 117 2.38 -17.94 -12.55
N ASP A 118 3.41 -18.01 -11.71
CA ASP A 118 3.25 -17.90 -10.25
C ASP A 118 2.85 -16.47 -9.87
N ARG A 119 1.62 -16.32 -9.38
CA ARG A 119 1.04 -15.01 -9.00
C ARG A 119 1.49 -14.50 -7.63
N LEU A 120 2.07 -15.35 -6.77
CA LEU A 120 2.53 -14.95 -5.44
C LEU A 120 4.02 -14.66 -5.40
N VAL A 121 4.75 -14.86 -6.51
CA VAL A 121 6.21 -14.69 -6.56
C VAL A 121 6.67 -13.29 -6.16
N MET A 122 5.94 -12.26 -6.61
CA MET A 122 6.24 -10.87 -6.24
C MET A 122 5.85 -10.55 -4.80
N SER A 123 4.73 -11.09 -4.32
CA SER A 123 4.33 -10.96 -2.92
C SER A 123 5.36 -11.59 -1.97
N ARG A 124 5.95 -12.74 -2.34
CA ARG A 124 7.03 -13.37 -1.58
C ARG A 124 8.32 -12.54 -1.60
N ALA A 125 8.63 -11.89 -2.73
CA ALA A 125 9.77 -10.98 -2.83
C ALA A 125 9.63 -9.79 -1.86
N LEU A 126 8.43 -9.19 -1.76
CA LEU A 126 8.14 -8.11 -0.82
C LEU A 126 8.25 -8.58 0.65
N ALA A 127 7.72 -9.77 0.97
CA ALA A 127 7.82 -10.34 2.30
C ALA A 127 9.28 -10.60 2.72
N ARG A 128 10.12 -11.12 1.81
CA ARG A 128 11.56 -11.30 2.08
C ARG A 128 12.27 -9.95 2.26
N ALA A 129 11.97 -8.96 1.43
CA ALA A 129 12.54 -7.62 1.54
C ALA A 129 12.23 -6.96 2.88
N ALA A 130 10.98 -7.05 3.35
CA ALA A 130 10.58 -6.50 4.65
C ALA A 130 11.33 -7.16 5.80
N ARG A 131 11.42 -8.51 5.80
CA ARG A 131 12.17 -9.28 6.80
C ARG A 131 13.66 -8.93 6.80
N ALA A 132 14.26 -8.73 5.63
CA ALA A 132 15.69 -8.43 5.49
C ALA A 132 16.10 -7.14 6.21
N VAL A 133 15.17 -6.18 6.37
CA VAL A 133 15.43 -4.89 7.03
C VAL A 133 14.67 -4.71 8.35
N GLY A 134 13.95 -5.74 8.81
CA GLY A 134 13.16 -5.69 10.04
C GLY A 134 11.93 -4.77 9.97
N MET A 135 11.35 -4.55 8.78
CA MET A 135 10.14 -3.77 8.58
C MET A 135 8.90 -4.62 8.82
N HIS A 136 7.91 -4.11 9.56
CA HIS A 136 6.58 -4.73 9.59
C HIS A 136 5.85 -4.45 8.27
N LEU A 137 5.43 -5.49 7.58
CA LEU A 137 4.73 -5.38 6.30
C LEU A 137 3.26 -5.69 6.49
N VAL A 138 2.36 -4.83 6.01
CA VAL A 138 0.97 -5.21 5.71
C VAL A 138 0.86 -5.31 4.20
N LEU A 139 0.87 -6.55 3.70
CA LEU A 139 0.74 -6.82 2.26
C LEU A 139 -0.73 -6.68 1.85
N LEU A 140 -1.05 -5.65 1.06
CA LEU A 140 -2.40 -5.38 0.58
C LEU A 140 -2.55 -5.91 -0.84
N THR A 141 -3.06 -7.15 -0.98
CA THR A 141 -3.29 -7.76 -2.29
C THR A 141 -4.38 -6.97 -3.02
N THR A 142 -4.00 -6.37 -4.15
CA THR A 142 -4.86 -5.38 -4.82
C THR A 142 -5.66 -5.97 -5.97
N ALA A 143 -6.97 -5.74 -5.95
CA ALA A 143 -7.91 -6.07 -7.02
C ALA A 143 -7.78 -5.08 -8.19
N TYR A 144 -7.75 -5.60 -9.41
CA TYR A 144 -7.70 -4.83 -10.65
C TYR A 144 -8.45 -5.62 -11.74
N ALA A 145 -9.49 -5.05 -12.33
CA ALA A 145 -10.31 -5.71 -13.35
C ALA A 145 -10.19 -5.05 -14.74
N ARG A 146 -10.08 -3.72 -14.77
CA ARG A 146 -10.23 -2.94 -16.00
C ARG A 146 -9.33 -1.70 -16.02
N ALA A 147 -9.07 -1.15 -17.21
CA ALA A 147 -8.20 0.03 -17.39
C ALA A 147 -8.85 1.36 -16.95
N GLY A 148 -10.16 1.36 -16.77
CA GLY A 148 -10.95 2.49 -16.30
C GLY A 148 -12.44 2.28 -16.59
N PHE A 149 -13.26 3.30 -16.27
CA PHE A 149 -14.69 3.31 -16.59
C PHE A 149 -14.95 2.98 -18.06
N GLY A 150 -15.81 1.98 -18.31
CA GLY A 150 -16.11 1.46 -19.65
C GLY A 150 -14.92 0.93 -20.47
N ARG A 151 -13.70 0.80 -19.92
CA ARG A 151 -12.48 0.48 -20.68
C ARG A 151 -11.89 -0.86 -20.24
N PRO A 152 -11.84 -1.88 -21.12
CA PRO A 152 -11.24 -3.17 -20.79
C PRO A 152 -9.74 -3.01 -20.46
N ALA A 153 -9.20 -3.98 -19.72
CA ALA A 153 -7.76 -4.04 -19.48
C ALA A 153 -6.98 -4.18 -20.79
N HIS A 154 -5.73 -3.70 -20.80
CA HIS A 154 -4.81 -3.82 -21.94
C HIS A 154 -3.49 -4.46 -21.51
N ASP A 155 -2.61 -4.78 -22.47
CA ASP A 155 -1.40 -5.58 -22.22
C ASP A 155 -0.46 -4.98 -21.15
N GLY A 156 -0.35 -3.64 -21.10
CA GLY A 156 0.40 -2.94 -20.04
C GLY A 156 -0.06 -3.23 -18.61
N GLN A 157 -1.25 -3.81 -18.40
CA GLN A 157 -1.81 -4.16 -17.08
C GLN A 157 -1.83 -5.67 -16.83
N ARG A 158 -1.24 -6.49 -17.71
CA ARG A 158 -1.31 -7.96 -17.68
C ARG A 158 -0.87 -8.60 -16.36
N ARG A 159 0.02 -7.94 -15.62
CA ARG A 159 0.54 -8.43 -14.32
C ARG A 159 -0.33 -8.05 -13.13
N PHE A 160 -1.34 -7.21 -13.34
CA PHE A 160 -2.20 -6.66 -12.29
C PHE A 160 -3.59 -7.27 -12.34
N VAL A 161 -4.08 -7.50 -13.55
CA VAL A 161 -5.48 -7.83 -13.80
C VAL A 161 -5.82 -9.28 -13.46
N PHE A 162 -7.05 -9.46 -12.99
CA PHE A 162 -7.70 -10.75 -12.85
C PHE A 162 -8.86 -10.84 -13.84
N ALA A 163 -9.10 -12.02 -14.40
CA ALA A 163 -10.18 -12.22 -15.36
C ALA A 163 -11.56 -12.21 -14.68
N THR A 164 -11.64 -12.79 -13.48
CA THR A 164 -12.87 -12.86 -12.68
C THR A 164 -12.61 -12.45 -11.23
N ILE A 165 -13.67 -12.08 -10.52
CA ILE A 165 -13.61 -11.81 -9.09
C ILE A 165 -13.19 -13.05 -8.30
N ASP A 166 -13.62 -14.25 -8.71
CA ASP A 166 -13.24 -15.49 -8.03
C ASP A 166 -11.74 -15.78 -8.17
N ASP A 167 -11.13 -15.46 -9.33
CA ASP A 167 -9.68 -15.57 -9.51
C ASP A 167 -8.94 -14.63 -8.55
N PHE A 168 -9.43 -13.40 -8.39
CA PHE A 168 -8.85 -12.45 -7.44
C PHE A 168 -8.99 -12.94 -6.00
N LEU A 169 -10.18 -13.38 -5.58
CA LEU A 169 -10.42 -13.82 -4.21
C LEU A 169 -9.61 -15.06 -3.85
N ARG A 170 -9.44 -16.03 -4.77
CA ARG A 170 -8.54 -17.17 -4.56
C ARG A 170 -7.08 -16.74 -4.41
N HIS A 171 -6.64 -15.75 -5.20
CA HIS A 171 -5.29 -15.21 -5.09
C HIS A 171 -5.07 -14.46 -3.78
N ALA A 172 -6.04 -13.63 -3.37
CA ALA A 172 -6.00 -12.91 -2.10
C ALA A 172 -6.06 -13.85 -0.89
N ASP A 173 -6.85 -14.93 -0.96
CA ASP A 173 -6.84 -15.95 0.09
C ASP A 173 -5.49 -16.68 0.15
N GLY A 174 -4.91 -17.04 -1.01
CA GLY A 174 -3.59 -17.64 -1.08
C GLY A 174 -2.47 -16.75 -0.52
N SER A 175 -2.57 -15.42 -0.64
CA SER A 175 -1.57 -14.50 -0.08
C SER A 175 -1.56 -14.49 1.45
N ARG A 176 -2.64 -14.93 2.11
CA ARG A 176 -2.71 -15.06 3.57
C ARG A 176 -1.71 -16.08 4.12
N ALA A 177 -1.28 -17.05 3.31
CA ALA A 177 -0.23 -17.99 3.68
C ALA A 177 1.15 -17.31 3.89
N LEU A 178 1.30 -16.05 3.50
CA LEU A 178 2.51 -15.24 3.73
C LEU A 178 2.53 -14.57 5.10
N ALA A 179 1.41 -14.56 5.83
CA ALA A 179 1.30 -13.96 7.15
C ALA A 179 2.22 -14.67 8.16
N GLY A 180 2.76 -13.89 9.09
CA GLY A 180 3.74 -14.35 10.09
C GLY A 180 5.11 -13.68 9.91
N ASP A 181 5.92 -13.74 10.97
CA ASP A 181 7.28 -13.17 11.00
C ASP A 181 7.35 -11.72 10.52
N GLY A 182 6.51 -10.86 11.12
CA GLY A 182 6.44 -9.43 10.78
C GLY A 182 5.59 -9.09 9.55
N VAL A 183 4.95 -10.07 8.91
CA VAL A 183 4.04 -9.87 7.78
C VAL A 183 2.59 -10.04 8.22
N GLY A 184 1.81 -8.97 8.13
CA GLY A 184 0.35 -8.98 8.08
C GLY A 184 -0.16 -8.94 6.64
N VAL A 185 -1.44 -9.27 6.46
CA VAL A 185 -2.09 -9.30 5.15
C VAL A 185 -3.41 -8.52 5.18
N GLY A 186 -3.76 -7.95 4.04
CA GLY A 186 -5.04 -7.32 3.79
C GLY A 186 -5.35 -7.28 2.32
N VAL A 187 -6.39 -6.55 1.95
CA VAL A 187 -6.77 -6.38 0.54
C VAL A 187 -6.92 -4.92 0.17
N ALA A 188 -6.81 -4.68 -1.12
CA ALA A 188 -7.08 -3.38 -1.68
C ALA A 188 -7.95 -3.48 -2.93
N LEU A 189 -8.72 -2.43 -3.17
CA LEU A 189 -9.30 -2.13 -4.46
C LEU A 189 -8.38 -1.11 -5.12
N HIS A 190 -7.85 -1.37 -6.33
CA HIS A 190 -6.96 -0.39 -6.95
C HIS A 190 -7.64 0.98 -7.05
N SER A 191 -8.89 1.03 -7.51
CA SER A 191 -9.70 2.27 -7.54
C SER A 191 -11.10 1.95 -8.03
N VAL A 192 -12.04 2.88 -7.89
CA VAL A 192 -13.36 2.79 -8.56
C VAL A 192 -13.26 2.75 -10.10
N ARG A 193 -12.15 3.23 -10.66
CA ARG A 193 -11.86 3.12 -12.10
C ARG A 193 -11.57 1.68 -12.49
N ALA A 194 -10.74 1.00 -11.70
CA ALA A 194 -10.21 -0.32 -12.01
C ALA A 194 -11.07 -1.48 -11.48
N CYS A 195 -11.95 -1.23 -10.52
CA CYS A 195 -12.85 -2.21 -9.92
C CYS A 195 -14.31 -1.82 -10.18
N PRO A 196 -15.07 -2.59 -10.98
CA PRO A 196 -16.50 -2.40 -11.14
C PRO A 196 -17.27 -2.58 -9.82
N ALA A 197 -18.52 -2.08 -9.76
CA ALA A 197 -19.30 -2.02 -8.52
C ALA A 197 -19.54 -3.39 -7.85
N ASP A 198 -19.74 -4.44 -8.63
CA ASP A 198 -19.88 -5.82 -8.17
C ASP A 198 -18.56 -6.36 -7.56
N TRP A 199 -17.41 -6.02 -8.14
CA TRP A 199 -16.10 -6.32 -7.55
C TRP A 199 -15.88 -5.56 -6.24
N ILE A 200 -16.19 -4.25 -6.21
CA ILE A 200 -16.08 -3.45 -4.98
C ILE A 200 -16.89 -4.10 -3.86
N HIS A 201 -18.14 -4.49 -4.16
CA HIS A 201 -19.00 -5.15 -3.19
C HIS A 201 -18.44 -6.50 -2.72
N ALA A 202 -18.02 -7.36 -3.65
CA ALA A 202 -17.51 -8.69 -3.32
C ALA A 202 -16.23 -8.63 -2.48
N VAL A 203 -15.27 -7.78 -2.84
CA VAL A 203 -14.03 -7.61 -2.09
C VAL A 203 -14.29 -7.02 -0.70
N ALA A 204 -15.18 -6.03 -0.58
CA ALA A 204 -15.53 -5.46 0.72
C ALA A 204 -16.25 -6.45 1.63
N ALA A 205 -17.17 -7.25 1.08
CA ALA A 205 -17.86 -8.31 1.81
C ALA A 205 -16.87 -9.38 2.30
N TRP A 206 -15.96 -9.83 1.43
CA TRP A 206 -14.93 -10.80 1.79
C TRP A 206 -13.98 -10.26 2.85
N ALA A 207 -13.48 -9.01 2.70
CA ALA A 207 -12.61 -8.37 3.67
C ALA A 207 -13.25 -8.28 5.06
N ARG A 208 -14.56 -7.98 5.15
CA ARG A 208 -15.29 -8.00 6.44
C ARG A 208 -15.39 -9.39 7.03
N THR A 209 -15.76 -10.39 6.22
CA THR A 209 -15.89 -11.78 6.68
C THR A 209 -14.58 -12.31 7.24
N GLU A 210 -13.47 -12.04 6.54
CA GLU A 210 -12.13 -12.47 6.93
C GLU A 210 -11.44 -11.50 7.92
N ARG A 211 -12.11 -10.40 8.31
CA ARG A 211 -11.60 -9.36 9.20
C ARG A 211 -10.27 -8.75 8.75
N LEU A 212 -10.13 -8.52 7.45
CA LEU A 212 -8.94 -7.94 6.82
C LEU A 212 -9.08 -6.42 6.67
N PRO A 213 -7.98 -5.65 6.80
CA PRO A 213 -8.00 -4.25 6.41
C PRO A 213 -8.23 -4.12 4.91
N LEU A 214 -9.00 -3.09 4.52
CA LEU A 214 -9.34 -2.77 3.14
C LEU A 214 -8.76 -1.40 2.76
N HIS A 215 -7.96 -1.32 1.71
CA HIS A 215 -7.48 -0.05 1.18
C HIS A 215 -8.08 0.25 -0.19
N VAL A 216 -8.26 1.53 -0.53
CA VAL A 216 -8.72 1.92 -1.87
C VAL A 216 -8.21 3.30 -2.28
N HIS A 217 -7.67 3.46 -3.49
CA HIS A 217 -7.46 4.80 -4.05
C HIS A 217 -8.81 5.40 -4.44
N ALA A 218 -9.10 6.59 -3.93
CA ALA A 218 -10.32 7.31 -4.22
C ALA A 218 -10.07 8.82 -4.29
N CYS A 219 -10.74 9.49 -5.23
CA CYS A 219 -10.75 10.94 -5.37
C CYS A 219 -9.38 11.59 -5.65
N GLU A 220 -8.43 10.83 -6.22
CA GLU A 220 -7.09 11.32 -6.55
C GLU A 220 -7.11 12.39 -7.67
N GLN A 221 -7.96 12.21 -8.67
CA GLN A 221 -7.96 13.02 -9.91
C GLN A 221 -9.38 13.51 -10.23
N ARG A 222 -9.51 14.76 -10.73
CA ARG A 222 -10.82 15.32 -11.13
C ARG A 222 -11.53 14.46 -12.18
N ARG A 223 -10.78 13.96 -13.16
CA ARG A 223 -11.29 13.05 -14.20
C ARG A 223 -11.95 11.79 -13.61
N GLU A 224 -11.46 11.29 -12.48
CA GLU A 224 -12.09 10.14 -11.81
C GLU A 224 -13.49 10.50 -11.31
N LEU A 225 -13.68 11.71 -10.77
CA LEU A 225 -14.99 12.17 -10.30
C LEU A 225 -15.99 12.24 -11.46
N ASP A 226 -15.57 12.84 -12.58
CA ASP A 226 -16.41 13.03 -13.75
C ASP A 226 -16.80 11.69 -14.40
N GLU A 227 -15.81 10.79 -14.59
CA GLU A 227 -16.06 9.47 -15.18
C GLU A 227 -16.91 8.58 -14.25
N CYS A 228 -16.72 8.66 -12.92
CA CYS A 228 -17.55 7.94 -11.95
C CYS A 228 -19.01 8.44 -11.97
N ALA A 229 -19.21 9.75 -12.03
CA ALA A 229 -20.54 10.34 -12.14
C ALA A 229 -21.24 9.91 -13.44
N ALA A 230 -20.50 9.84 -14.55
CA ALA A 230 -21.04 9.40 -15.83
C ALA A 230 -21.46 7.91 -15.84
N GLU A 231 -20.67 7.01 -15.23
CA GLU A 231 -20.98 5.56 -15.23
C GLU A 231 -21.99 5.16 -14.14
N HIS A 232 -21.90 5.77 -12.95
CA HIS A 232 -22.62 5.32 -11.76
C HIS A 232 -23.58 6.37 -11.17
N GLY A 233 -23.68 7.55 -11.76
CA GLY A 233 -24.57 8.62 -11.31
C GLY A 233 -24.18 9.22 -9.95
N CYS A 234 -22.94 9.06 -9.50
CA CYS A 234 -22.50 9.52 -8.17
C CYS A 234 -20.99 9.75 -8.08
N SER A 235 -20.52 10.29 -6.94
CA SER A 235 -19.10 10.39 -6.62
C SER A 235 -18.47 9.02 -6.27
N PRO A 236 -17.12 8.89 -6.33
CA PRO A 236 -16.42 7.69 -5.89
C PRO A 236 -16.74 7.27 -4.46
N ILE A 237 -16.80 8.23 -3.52
CA ILE A 237 -17.13 7.94 -2.11
C ILE A 237 -18.54 7.38 -1.98
N ALA A 238 -19.53 7.97 -2.66
CA ALA A 238 -20.89 7.46 -2.65
C ALA A 238 -21.02 6.07 -3.29
N LEU A 239 -20.21 5.77 -4.32
CA LEU A 239 -20.15 4.43 -4.89
C LEU A 239 -19.59 3.41 -3.88
N LEU A 240 -18.48 3.75 -3.21
CA LEU A 240 -17.88 2.92 -2.18
C LEU A 240 -18.85 2.64 -1.03
N GLU A 241 -19.58 3.66 -0.59
CA GLU A 241 -20.62 3.52 0.45
C GLU A 241 -21.72 2.54 0.00
N ARG A 242 -22.28 2.72 -1.20
CA ARG A 242 -23.33 1.82 -1.74
C ARG A 242 -22.87 0.38 -1.88
N CYS A 243 -21.60 0.16 -2.24
CA CYS A 243 -21.03 -1.17 -2.33
C CYS A 243 -20.67 -1.76 -0.96
N GLY A 244 -20.77 -0.97 0.12
CA GLY A 244 -20.40 -1.36 1.47
C GLY A 244 -18.89 -1.41 1.69
N ALA A 245 -18.10 -0.67 0.92
CA ALA A 245 -16.65 -0.62 1.05
C ALA A 245 -16.16 0.39 2.10
N LEU A 246 -17.04 1.20 2.69
CA LEU A 246 -16.69 2.11 3.79
C LEU A 246 -16.91 1.44 5.15
N GLY A 247 -16.01 1.70 6.09
CA GLY A 247 -16.07 1.17 7.45
C GLY A 247 -14.80 1.47 8.25
N PRO A 248 -14.76 1.09 9.54
CA PRO A 248 -13.63 1.40 10.42
C PRO A 248 -12.31 0.71 10.02
N SER A 249 -12.38 -0.36 9.23
CA SER A 249 -11.21 -1.08 8.70
C SER A 249 -10.84 -0.66 7.28
N THR A 250 -11.46 0.39 6.74
CA THR A 250 -11.19 0.91 5.39
C THR A 250 -10.29 2.14 5.45
N THR A 251 -9.19 2.11 4.70
CA THR A 251 -8.35 3.28 4.44
C THR A 251 -8.62 3.81 3.04
N LEU A 252 -9.09 5.05 2.95
CA LEU A 252 -9.17 5.79 1.69
C LEU A 252 -7.82 6.44 1.43
N ILE A 253 -7.17 6.07 0.33
CA ILE A 253 -5.92 6.71 -0.08
C ILE A 253 -6.26 7.99 -0.83
N HIS A 254 -5.56 9.08 -0.50
CA HIS A 254 -5.69 10.46 -0.98
C HIS A 254 -6.82 11.30 -0.35
N ALA A 255 -7.96 10.70 -0.01
CA ALA A 255 -9.16 11.39 0.48
C ALA A 255 -9.20 11.56 2.01
#